data_AF-A0A3M3WJR5-F1
#
_entry.id   AF-A0A3M3WJR5-F1
#
_cell.length_a   1.000
_cell.length_b   1.000
_cell.length_c   1.000
_cell.angle_alpha   90.00
_cell.angle_beta   90.00
_cell.angle_gamma   90.00
#
_symmetry.space_group_name_H-M   'P 1'
#
loop_
_entity.id
_entity.type
_entity.pdbx_description
1 polymer ?
#
loop_
_entity_poly.entity_id
_entity_poly.type
_entity_poly.pdbx_seq_one_letter_code
_entity_poly.pdbx_strand_id
1 'polypeptide(L)'
;MLAQLSKFPNQRYADSHEAIAELLRVQVTALDSLKKKLGTPLGRQSKGQPQPFQADAWRSKSSLSSLEASLISAETVWTGVDNKGLRSLLPAEQKPLADKIDAAYATSRKLLSELKPPLADLLATETGRQQLNAFYDSLNAVHRLHEGELAKALGIQLGFNANDGD
;
A
#
# COMPACT_ATOMS: atom_id res chain seq x y z
N MET A 1 12.02 19.08 5.34
CA MET A 1 11.40 17.75 5.58
C MET A 1 12.31 16.84 6.39
N LEU A 2 13.52 16.48 5.92
CA LEU A 2 14.43 15.57 6.66
C LEU A 2 14.75 16.03 8.10
N ALA A 3 15.01 17.32 8.31
CA ALA A 3 15.29 17.86 9.65
C ALA A 3 14.11 17.71 10.63
N GLN A 4 12.86 17.72 10.14
CA GLN A 4 11.67 17.50 10.98
C GLN A 4 11.48 16.02 11.36
N LEU A 5 12.09 15.09 10.62
CA LEU A 5 12.00 13.65 10.87
C LEU A 5 13.26 13.06 11.54
N SER A 6 14.25 13.89 11.87
CA SER A 6 15.54 13.43 12.40
C SER A 6 16.11 14.25 13.55
N LYS A 7 15.56 15.42 13.84
CA LYS A 7 15.96 16.27 14.97
C LYS A 7 14.74 16.53 15.86
N PHE A 8 14.86 16.16 17.12
CA PHE A 8 13.78 16.25 18.10
C PHE A 8 14.27 16.94 19.39
N PRO A 9 13.39 17.65 20.11
CA PRO A 9 12.02 17.99 19.71
C PRO A 9 12.02 19.01 18.54
N ASN A 10 10.93 19.07 17.79
CA ASN A 10 10.71 20.12 16.80
C ASN A 10 9.24 20.56 16.79
N GLN A 11 8.88 21.50 15.92
CA GLN A 11 7.51 22.05 15.85
C GLN A 11 6.42 21.01 15.53
N ARG A 12 6.76 19.86 14.95
CA ARG A 12 5.81 18.80 14.56
C ARG A 12 5.82 17.59 15.48
N TYR A 13 7.00 17.21 15.98
CA TYR A 13 7.16 15.97 16.75
C TYR A 13 8.00 16.23 18.00
N ALA A 14 7.51 15.76 19.14
CA ALA A 14 8.24 15.82 20.41
C ALA A 14 9.43 14.85 20.40
N ASP A 15 9.26 13.67 19.79
CA ASP A 15 10.27 12.63 19.70
C ASP A 15 10.19 11.84 18.37
N SER A 16 11.11 10.87 18.23
CA SER A 16 11.18 10.01 17.04
C SER A 16 10.01 9.05 16.91
N HIS A 17 9.40 8.62 18.03
CA HIS A 17 8.28 7.68 18.01
C HIS A 17 7.06 8.34 17.37
N GLU A 18 6.76 9.59 17.72
CA GLU A 18 5.67 10.36 17.07
C GLU A 18 5.88 10.53 15.56
N ALA A 19 7.13 10.79 15.15
CA ALA A 19 7.46 10.93 13.73
C ALA A 19 7.28 9.59 12.96
N ILE A 20 7.69 8.46 13.55
CA ILE A 20 7.51 7.14 12.96
C ILE A 20 6.01 6.76 12.94
N ALA A 21 5.27 7.07 14.00
CA ALA A 21 3.84 6.81 14.08
C ALA A 21 3.09 7.53 12.96
N GLU A 22 3.43 8.78 12.67
CA GLU A 22 2.81 9.49 11.56
C GLU A 22 3.26 8.97 10.19
N LEU A 23 4.54 8.65 10.01
CA LEU A 23 5.00 8.03 8.77
C LEU A 23 4.24 6.72 8.48
N LEU A 24 4.03 5.89 9.51
CA LEU A 24 3.28 4.64 9.39
C LEU A 24 1.80 4.90 9.06
N ARG A 25 1.15 5.88 9.71
CA ARG A 25 -0.25 6.24 9.42
C ARG A 25 -0.41 6.70 7.97
N VAL A 26 0.49 7.55 7.47
CA VAL A 26 0.47 8.00 6.07
C VAL A 26 0.66 6.82 5.13
N GLN A 27 1.61 5.92 5.42
CA GLN A 27 1.86 4.72 4.62
C GLN A 27 0.64 3.80 4.56
N VAL A 28 0.00 3.53 5.70
CA VAL A 28 -1.22 2.70 5.79
C VAL A 28 -2.35 3.34 4.97
N THR A 29 -2.56 4.64 5.12
CA THR A 29 -3.58 5.39 4.35
C THR A 29 -3.30 5.35 2.84
N ALA A 30 -2.03 5.43 2.44
CA ALA A 30 -1.62 5.34 1.04
C ALA A 30 -1.86 3.93 0.46
N LEU A 31 -1.56 2.87 1.22
CA LEU A 31 -1.82 1.49 0.84
C LEU A 31 -3.33 1.19 0.73
N ASP A 32 -4.15 1.71 1.64
CA ASP A 32 -5.61 1.62 1.52
C ASP A 32 -6.12 2.35 0.28
N SER A 33 -5.63 3.58 0.05
CA SER A 33 -5.97 4.36 -1.13
C SER A 33 -5.59 3.65 -2.44
N LEU A 34 -4.41 3.02 -2.48
CA LEU A 34 -3.95 2.18 -3.59
C LEU A 34 -4.93 1.03 -3.86
N LYS A 35 -5.39 0.33 -2.82
CA LYS A 35 -6.41 -0.72 -2.96
C LYS A 35 -7.72 -0.15 -3.48
N LYS A 36 -8.20 0.98 -2.94
CA LYS A 36 -9.46 1.60 -3.38
C LYS A 36 -9.42 1.97 -4.86
N LYS A 37 -8.30 2.51 -5.37
CA LYS A 37 -8.09 2.81 -6.80
C LYS A 37 -8.29 1.60 -7.72
N LEU A 38 -7.97 0.39 -7.26
CA LEU A 38 -8.26 -0.85 -8.00
C LEU A 38 -9.64 -1.42 -7.67
N GLY A 39 -10.07 -1.32 -6.41
CA GLY A 39 -11.33 -1.85 -5.91
C GLY A 39 -12.56 -1.19 -6.54
N THR A 40 -12.53 0.12 -6.74
CA THR A 40 -13.62 0.87 -7.37
C THR A 40 -13.91 0.35 -8.79
N PRO A 41 -12.94 0.29 -9.73
CA PRO A 41 -13.21 -0.26 -11.06
C PRO A 41 -13.47 -1.77 -11.07
N LEU A 42 -13.01 -2.53 -10.07
CA LEU A 42 -13.41 -3.92 -9.84
C LEU A 42 -14.86 -4.10 -9.35
N GLY A 43 -15.55 -3.01 -9.00
CA GLY A 43 -16.92 -3.04 -8.52
C GLY A 43 -17.07 -3.39 -7.04
N ARG A 44 -16.05 -3.16 -6.19
CA ARG A 44 -16.15 -3.38 -4.73
C ARG A 44 -17.30 -2.60 -4.09
N GLN A 45 -17.63 -1.43 -4.63
CA GLN A 45 -18.77 -0.59 -4.22
C GLN A 45 -20.03 -0.80 -5.09
N SER A 46 -19.97 -1.70 -6.07
CA SER A 46 -21.05 -1.90 -7.07
C SER A 46 -21.45 -3.37 -7.17
N LYS A 47 -21.40 -4.11 -6.06
CA LYS A 47 -21.79 -5.54 -5.98
C LYS A 47 -21.05 -6.41 -7.01
N GLY A 48 -19.78 -6.11 -7.26
CA GLY A 48 -18.94 -6.82 -8.24
C GLY A 48 -19.17 -6.42 -9.70
N GLN A 49 -20.05 -5.46 -9.99
CA GLN A 49 -20.23 -4.94 -11.35
C GLN A 49 -19.03 -4.07 -11.76
N PRO A 50 -18.27 -4.44 -12.82
CA PRO A 50 -17.10 -3.67 -13.23
C PRO A 50 -17.44 -2.22 -13.57
N GLN A 51 -16.59 -1.29 -13.10
CA GLN A 51 -16.74 0.16 -13.30
C GLN A 51 -15.52 0.75 -14.03
N PRO A 52 -15.24 0.37 -15.28
CA PRO A 52 -14.00 0.74 -15.97
C PRO A 52 -13.79 2.26 -16.09
N PHE A 53 -14.86 3.06 -16.18
CA PHE A 53 -14.79 4.52 -16.27
C PHE A 53 -14.56 5.23 -14.92
N GLN A 54 -14.60 4.48 -13.81
CA GLN A 54 -14.24 4.98 -12.48
C GLN A 54 -12.76 4.70 -12.13
N ALA A 55 -12.00 4.07 -13.02
CA ALA A 55 -10.55 3.93 -12.83
C ALA A 55 -9.82 5.27 -13.04
N ASP A 56 -8.85 5.57 -12.18
CA ASP A 56 -7.91 6.68 -12.39
C ASP A 56 -7.24 6.57 -13.76
N ALA A 57 -7.09 7.68 -14.48
CA ALA A 57 -6.39 7.73 -15.77
C ALA A 57 -6.91 6.72 -16.83
N TRP A 58 -8.20 6.35 -16.78
CA TRP A 58 -8.77 5.37 -17.70
C TRP A 58 -8.69 5.81 -19.18
N ARG A 59 -8.85 7.11 -19.45
CA ARG A 59 -8.81 7.67 -20.82
C ARG A 59 -7.44 7.50 -21.48
N SER A 60 -6.36 7.63 -20.72
CA SER A 60 -4.98 7.46 -21.21
C SER A 60 -4.48 6.02 -21.10
N LYS A 61 -5.31 5.10 -20.59
CA LYS A 61 -4.94 3.70 -20.32
C LYS A 61 -3.75 3.57 -19.34
N SER A 62 -3.56 4.54 -18.45
CA SER A 62 -2.40 4.60 -17.53
C SER A 62 -2.72 4.16 -16.10
N SER A 63 -3.88 3.54 -15.87
CA SER A 63 -4.31 3.11 -14.54
C SER A 63 -3.32 2.13 -13.90
N LEU A 64 -2.91 1.07 -14.62
CA LEU A 64 -1.99 0.06 -14.08
C LEU A 64 -0.60 0.63 -13.79
N SER A 65 -0.06 1.50 -14.65
CA SER A 65 1.22 2.17 -14.40
C SER A 65 1.17 3.11 -13.19
N SER A 66 0.01 3.74 -12.93
CA SER A 66 -0.20 4.56 -11.73
C SER A 66 -0.23 3.71 -10.45
N LEU A 67 -0.89 2.55 -10.51
CA LEU A 67 -0.88 1.56 -9.42
C LEU A 67 0.54 1.03 -9.17
N GLU A 68 1.31 0.76 -10.23
CA GLU A 68 2.72 0.35 -10.15
C GLU A 68 3.58 1.39 -9.45
N ALA A 69 3.53 2.64 -9.90
CA ALA A 69 4.28 3.72 -9.29
C ALA A 69 3.94 3.90 -7.80
N SER A 70 2.67 3.74 -7.44
CA SER A 70 2.20 3.81 -6.05
C SER A 70 2.73 2.63 -5.21
N LEU A 71 2.71 1.41 -5.76
CA LEU A 71 3.24 0.22 -5.09
C LEU A 71 4.76 0.34 -4.87
N ILE A 72 5.51 0.79 -5.88
CA ILE A 72 6.95 1.04 -5.79
C ILE A 72 7.25 2.10 -4.74
N SER A 73 6.46 3.18 -4.70
CA SER A 73 6.63 4.24 -3.70
C SER A 73 6.39 3.71 -2.29
N ALA A 74 5.34 2.91 -2.09
CA ALA A 74 5.05 2.28 -0.81
C ALA A 74 6.17 1.31 -0.39
N GLU A 75 6.69 0.50 -1.30
CA GLU A 75 7.83 -0.37 -1.03
C GLU A 75 9.11 0.42 -0.70
N THR A 76 9.33 1.55 -1.38
CA THR A 76 10.48 2.43 -1.10
C THR A 76 10.43 3.00 0.32
N VAL A 77 9.24 3.31 0.85
CA VAL A 77 9.09 3.71 2.27
C VAL A 77 9.41 2.54 3.21
N TRP A 78 9.00 1.32 2.83
CA TRP A 78 9.29 0.12 3.58
C TRP A 78 10.79 -0.20 3.65
N THR A 79 11.47 -0.29 2.51
CA THR A 79 12.90 -0.64 2.43
C THR A 79 13.81 0.53 2.77
N GLY A 80 13.42 1.74 2.38
CA GLY A 80 14.21 2.96 2.48
C GLY A 80 15.37 3.01 1.49
N VAL A 81 16.07 4.15 1.48
CA VAL A 81 17.36 4.34 0.80
C VAL A 81 18.46 3.77 1.70
N ASP A 82 19.43 3.04 1.13
CA ASP A 82 20.51 2.37 1.87
C ASP A 82 20.01 1.46 3.01
N ASN A 83 18.85 0.81 2.82
CA ASN A 83 18.15 -0.02 3.81
C ASN A 83 17.70 0.74 5.08
N LYS A 84 17.51 2.06 5.00
CA LYS A 84 17.05 2.91 6.12
C LYS A 84 15.55 3.25 6.01
N GLY A 85 14.73 2.22 5.85
CA GLY A 85 13.26 2.33 5.80
C GLY A 85 12.58 1.83 7.07
N LEU A 86 11.24 1.77 7.06
CA LEU A 86 10.45 1.22 8.17
C LEU A 86 10.91 -0.20 8.57
N ARG A 87 11.37 -0.98 7.60
CA ARG A 87 11.95 -2.32 7.80
C ARG A 87 13.09 -2.32 8.82
N SER A 88 13.93 -1.29 8.84
CA SER A 88 15.10 -1.18 9.72
C SER A 88 14.75 -0.83 11.17
N LEU A 89 13.51 -0.37 11.41
CA LEU A 89 13.02 -0.03 12.74
C LEU A 89 12.54 -1.25 13.52
N LEU A 90 12.34 -2.39 12.84
CA LEU A 90 11.96 -3.63 13.49
C LEU A 90 13.13 -4.20 14.30
N PRO A 91 12.88 -4.66 15.54
CA PRO A 91 13.88 -5.37 16.31
C PRO A 91 14.21 -6.73 15.66
N ALA A 92 15.39 -7.29 15.97
CA ALA A 92 15.92 -8.47 15.29
C ALA A 92 14.99 -9.69 15.40
N GLU A 93 14.28 -9.83 16.52
CA GLU A 93 13.31 -10.89 16.79
C GLU A 93 12.10 -10.83 15.83
N GLN A 94 11.82 -9.66 15.25
CA GLN A 94 10.76 -9.45 14.27
C GLN A 94 11.21 -9.70 12.83
N LYS A 95 12.38 -10.31 12.61
CA LYS A 95 12.84 -10.73 11.26
C LYS A 95 11.76 -11.51 10.48
N PRO A 96 11.01 -12.48 11.07
CA PRO A 96 9.96 -13.18 10.35
C PRO A 96 8.87 -12.26 9.81
N LEU A 97 8.51 -11.20 10.55
CA LEU A 97 7.55 -10.19 10.09
C LEU A 97 8.13 -9.36 8.95
N ALA A 98 9.40 -8.95 9.04
CA ALA A 98 10.08 -8.23 7.97
C ALA A 98 10.08 -9.05 6.66
N ASP A 99 10.47 -10.33 6.74
CA ASP A 99 10.48 -11.24 5.58
C ASP A 99 9.07 -11.46 5.01
N LYS A 100 8.05 -11.51 5.87
CA LYS A 100 6.64 -11.63 5.46
C LYS A 100 6.16 -10.41 4.68
N ILE A 101 6.54 -9.21 5.10
CA ILE A 101 6.23 -7.96 4.38
C ILE A 101 7.00 -7.89 3.06
N ASP A 102 8.29 -8.25 3.05
CA ASP A 102 9.10 -8.34 1.83
C ASP A 102 8.44 -9.28 0.79
N ALA A 103 7.99 -10.45 1.24
CA ALA A 103 7.29 -11.42 0.39
C ALA A 103 5.94 -10.90 -0.13
N ALA A 104 5.19 -10.13 0.67
CA ALA A 104 3.92 -9.55 0.26
C ALA A 104 4.10 -8.48 -0.84
N TYR A 105 5.13 -7.63 -0.73
CA TYR A 105 5.50 -6.70 -1.81
C TYR A 105 5.95 -7.45 -3.06
N ALA A 106 6.83 -8.44 -2.93
CA ALA A 106 7.30 -9.24 -4.07
C ALA A 106 6.15 -9.94 -4.80
N THR A 107 5.19 -10.50 -4.06
CA THR A 107 3.98 -11.11 -4.61
C THR A 107 3.13 -10.09 -5.38
N SER A 108 2.92 -8.91 -4.79
CA SER A 108 2.14 -7.84 -5.43
C SER A 108 2.79 -7.34 -6.73
N ARG A 109 4.13 -7.18 -6.75
CA ARG A 109 4.87 -6.83 -7.98
C ARG A 109 4.74 -7.91 -9.04
N LYS A 110 4.87 -9.18 -8.64
CA LYS A 110 4.74 -10.33 -9.56
C LYS A 110 3.36 -10.31 -10.23
N LEU A 111 2.28 -10.28 -9.43
CA LEU A 111 0.91 -10.28 -9.95
C LEU A 111 0.64 -9.08 -10.85
N LEU A 112 1.10 -7.88 -10.47
CA LEU A 112 0.98 -6.69 -11.30
C LEU A 112 1.70 -6.85 -12.64
N SER A 113 2.90 -7.44 -12.65
CA SER A 113 3.66 -7.65 -13.88
C SER A 113 2.99 -8.62 -14.87
N GLU A 114 2.09 -9.48 -14.39
CA GLU A 114 1.31 -10.41 -15.21
C GLU A 114 0.10 -9.74 -15.87
N LEU A 115 -0.32 -8.55 -15.41
CA LEU A 115 -1.42 -7.76 -15.98
C LEU A 115 -0.95 -7.03 -17.25
N LYS A 116 -0.91 -7.74 -18.38
CA LYS A 116 -0.41 -7.19 -19.66
C LYS A 116 -1.37 -6.24 -20.39
N PRO A 117 -2.67 -6.55 -20.53
CA PRO A 117 -3.60 -5.63 -21.19
C PRO A 117 -3.92 -4.41 -20.31
N PRO A 118 -4.40 -3.31 -20.90
CA PRO A 118 -4.96 -2.19 -20.15
C PRO A 118 -6.05 -2.63 -19.16
N LEU A 119 -6.19 -1.90 -18.06
CA LEU A 119 -7.15 -2.21 -16.98
C LEU A 119 -8.59 -2.43 -17.50
N ALA A 120 -9.07 -1.58 -18.41
CA ALA A 120 -10.41 -1.69 -18.96
C ALA A 120 -10.63 -3.00 -19.75
N ASP A 121 -9.61 -3.46 -20.47
CA ASP A 121 -9.67 -4.69 -21.27
C ASP A 121 -9.65 -5.92 -20.36
N LEU A 122 -8.87 -5.88 -19.27
CA LEU A 122 -8.89 -6.91 -18.22
C LEU A 122 -10.26 -7.00 -17.54
N LEU A 123 -10.87 -5.86 -17.21
CA LEU A 123 -12.19 -5.80 -16.57
C LEU A 123 -13.32 -6.38 -17.44
N ALA A 124 -13.17 -6.35 -18.77
CA ALA A 124 -14.17 -6.86 -19.70
C ALA A 124 -14.25 -8.41 -19.70
N THR A 125 -13.21 -9.11 -19.25
CA THR A 125 -13.13 -10.58 -19.30
C THR A 125 -13.15 -11.21 -17.92
N GLU A 126 -13.64 -12.44 -17.81
CA GLU A 126 -13.67 -13.15 -16.53
C GLU A 126 -12.26 -13.47 -16.02
N THR A 127 -11.40 -13.98 -16.89
CA THR A 127 -9.99 -14.26 -16.57
C THR A 127 -9.26 -12.99 -16.14
N GLY A 128 -9.44 -11.87 -16.85
CA GLY A 128 -8.81 -10.60 -16.48
C GLY A 128 -9.30 -10.08 -15.12
N ARG A 129 -10.60 -10.20 -14.82
CA ARG A 129 -11.14 -9.89 -13.49
C ARG A 129 -10.56 -10.78 -12.41
N GLN A 130 -10.34 -12.07 -12.66
CA GLN A 130 -9.72 -12.97 -11.69
C GLN A 130 -8.28 -12.55 -11.38
N GLN A 131 -7.49 -12.21 -12.40
CA GLN A 131 -6.13 -11.70 -12.22
C GLN A 131 -6.11 -10.38 -11.42
N LEU A 132 -7.02 -9.45 -11.73
CA LEU A 132 -7.17 -8.19 -11.00
C LEU A 132 -7.60 -8.40 -9.55
N ASN A 133 -8.48 -9.37 -9.27
CA ASN A 133 -8.86 -9.73 -7.90
C ASN A 133 -7.68 -10.31 -7.13
N ALA A 134 -6.88 -11.20 -7.73
CA ALA A 134 -5.68 -11.74 -7.10
C ALA A 134 -4.68 -10.62 -6.74
N PHE A 135 -4.49 -9.65 -7.64
CA PHE A 135 -3.67 -8.47 -7.35
C PHE A 135 -4.27 -7.58 -6.25
N TYR A 136 -5.59 -7.36 -6.26
CA TYR A 136 -6.27 -6.63 -5.18
C TYR A 136 -6.05 -7.30 -3.80
N ASP A 137 -6.16 -8.63 -3.74
CA ASP A 137 -5.98 -9.38 -2.51
C ASP A 137 -4.53 -9.33 -2.02
N SER A 138 -3.55 -9.31 -2.93
CA SER A 138 -2.14 -9.13 -2.55
C SER A 138 -1.87 -7.73 -1.98
N LEU A 139 -2.47 -6.68 -2.57
CA LEU A 139 -2.42 -5.32 -2.00
C LEU A 139 -3.09 -5.28 -0.61
N ASN A 140 -4.19 -6.00 -0.42
CA ASN A 140 -4.83 -6.15 0.89
C ASN A 140 -3.91 -6.81 1.92
N ALA A 141 -3.15 -7.83 1.53
CA ALA A 141 -2.17 -8.45 2.42
C ALA A 141 -1.09 -7.45 2.85
N VAL A 142 -0.51 -6.68 1.91
CA VAL A 142 0.48 -5.63 2.24
C VAL A 142 -0.10 -4.60 3.20
N HIS A 143 -1.33 -4.13 2.93
CA HIS A 143 -2.01 -3.16 3.78
C HIS A 143 -2.23 -3.68 5.21
N ARG A 144 -2.80 -4.88 5.36
CA ARG A 144 -3.08 -5.49 6.67
C ARG A 144 -1.82 -5.78 7.47
N LEU A 145 -0.72 -6.12 6.81
CA LEU A 145 0.56 -6.29 7.48
C LEU A 145 1.09 -4.98 8.05
N HIS A 146 0.96 -3.87 7.32
CA HIS A 146 1.38 -2.55 7.81
C HIS A 146 0.47 -2.04 8.94
N GLU A 147 -0.84 -2.15 8.74
CA GLU A 147 -1.86 -1.66 9.66
C GLU A 147 -1.88 -2.44 10.99
N GLY A 148 -1.74 -3.76 10.92
CA GLY A 148 -1.86 -4.63 12.09
C GLY A 148 -0.52 -5.02 12.69
N GLU A 149 0.21 -5.88 11.99
CA GLU A 149 1.40 -6.55 12.54
C GLU A 149 2.58 -5.59 12.71
N LEU A 150 2.87 -4.75 11.73
CA LEU A 150 3.96 -3.77 11.79
C LEU A 150 3.69 -2.69 12.83
N ALA A 151 2.48 -2.11 12.85
CA ALA A 151 2.10 -1.13 13.86
C ALA A 151 2.28 -1.67 15.27
N LYS A 152 1.80 -2.89 15.53
CA LYS A 152 1.99 -3.57 16.81
C LYS A 152 3.47 -3.80 17.13
N ALA A 153 4.26 -4.27 16.17
CA ALA A 153 5.69 -4.56 16.37
C ALA A 153 6.51 -3.31 16.68
N LEU A 154 6.10 -2.14 16.16
CA LEU A 154 6.72 -0.85 16.44
C LEU A 154 6.13 -0.13 17.67
N GLY A 155 5.16 -0.75 18.37
CA GLY A 155 4.47 -0.12 19.51
C GLY A 155 3.69 1.13 19.12
N ILE A 156 3.15 1.18 17.90
CA ILE A 156 2.37 2.29 17.36
C ILE A 156 0.89 1.92 17.39
N GLN A 157 0.09 2.73 18.07
CA GLN A 157 -1.36 2.62 18.01
C GLN A 157 -1.90 3.45 16.85
N LEU A 158 -2.28 2.78 15.77
CA LEU A 158 -3.04 3.41 14.69
C LEU A 158 -4.49 3.59 15.17
N GLY A 159 -4.93 4.84 15.30
CA GLY A 159 -6.35 5.16 15.45
C GLY A 159 -7.11 4.99 14.13
N PHE A 160 -8.41 5.34 14.11
CA PHE A 160 -9.19 5.41 12.87
C PHE A 160 -8.44 6.21 11.81
N ASN A 161 -8.31 5.65 10.61
CA ASN A 161 -7.86 6.39 9.44
C ASN A 161 -9.08 7.12 8.82
N ALA A 162 -8.84 8.15 8.00
CA ALA A 162 -9.91 8.93 7.36
C ALA A 162 -10.76 8.12 6.37
N ASN A 163 -10.32 6.90 6.04
CA ASN A 163 -10.92 6.01 5.06
C ASN A 163 -11.77 4.89 5.68
N ASP A 164 -11.77 4.75 7.02
CA ASP A 164 -12.51 3.72 7.78
C ASP A 164 -13.99 4.09 7.98
N GLY A 165 -14.34 5.36 7.81
CA GLY A 165 -15.69 5.91 7.99
C GLY A 165 -16.30 6.43 6.68
N ASP A 166 -16.55 5.53 5.72
CA ASP A 166 -17.49 5.67 4.59
C ASP A 166 -17.77 4.28 3.97
#